data_AF-A0A7V9UJV8-F1
#
_entry.id   AF-A0A7V9UJV8-F1
#
_cell.length_a   1.000
_cell.length_b   1.000
_cell.length_c   1.000
_cell.angle_alpha   90.00
_cell.angle_beta   90.00
_cell.angle_gamma   90.00
#
_symmetry.space_group_name_H-M   'P 1'
#
loop_
_entity.id
_entity.type
_entity.pdbx_description
1 polymer ?
#
loop_
_entity_poly.entity_id
_entity_poly.type
_entity_poly.pdbx_seq_one_letter_code
_entity_poly.pdbx_strand_id
1 'polypeptide(L)'
;MGLLILLCVCTKTPAQSVDDNPANWCRNGLFPSDEAEFKLAMVSGIKGTQIHFFSDTDDCPSADAKCKLKSYLIAGNQVLVSRRYGSWICSWYQPRKGDETVGWLPVDSLVISGQAASPALEKWIGQWKYGDQSLNIRRDSKRGFLTVKGDAIWRGTGDNVHVGSVKARALPQANELIFIEEECRVALKLIGDYIIASDNSECGGMNVRFNGVYRKGR
;
A
#
# COMPACT_ATOMS: atom_id res chain seq x y z
N MET A 1 24.81 -57.78 16.20
CA MET A 1 25.23 -56.46 15.68
C MET A 1 23.99 -55.80 15.10
N GLY A 2 23.21 -55.11 15.94
CA GLY A 2 21.94 -54.49 15.55
C GLY A 2 22.14 -53.01 15.27
N LEU A 3 21.83 -52.57 14.05
CA LEU A 3 21.97 -51.19 13.62
C LEU A 3 20.66 -50.45 13.94
N LEU A 4 20.64 -49.66 15.02
CA LEU A 4 19.54 -48.73 15.33
C LEU A 4 19.65 -47.52 14.40
N ILE A 5 18.68 -47.37 13.49
CA ILE A 5 18.54 -46.18 12.65
C ILE A 5 17.71 -45.16 13.44
N LEU A 6 18.38 -44.11 13.92
CA LEU A 6 17.75 -42.99 14.60
C LEU A 6 17.07 -42.09 13.55
N LEU A 7 15.75 -42.17 13.43
CA LEU A 7 14.95 -41.26 12.61
C LEU A 7 14.89 -39.89 13.29
N CYS A 8 15.72 -38.96 12.81
CA CYS A 8 15.69 -37.56 13.23
C CYS A 8 14.45 -36.90 12.62
N VAL A 9 13.36 -36.81 13.39
CA VAL A 9 12.15 -36.08 12.98
C VAL A 9 12.45 -34.59 13.12
N CYS A 10 12.76 -33.92 12.02
CA CYS A 10 12.75 -32.46 11.96
C CYS A 10 11.31 -31.97 12.09
N THR A 11 10.86 -31.75 13.33
CA THR A 11 9.66 -30.95 13.57
C THR A 11 9.97 -29.54 13.11
N LYS A 12 9.47 -29.16 11.93
CA LYS A 12 9.41 -27.75 11.52
C LYS A 12 8.49 -27.05 12.51
N THR A 13 9.07 -26.36 13.48
CA THR A 13 8.32 -25.39 14.28
C THR A 13 7.80 -24.35 13.30
N PRO A 14 6.47 -24.17 13.12
CA PRO A 14 5.97 -23.03 12.38
C PRO A 14 6.53 -21.78 13.05
N ALA A 15 7.25 -20.96 12.28
CA ALA A 15 7.61 -19.63 12.70
C ALA A 15 6.30 -18.92 13.06
N GLN A 16 6.14 -18.54 14.32
CA GLN A 16 5.05 -17.67 14.72
C GLN A 16 5.33 -16.31 14.05
N SER A 17 4.72 -16.06 12.90
CA SER A 17 4.50 -14.68 12.47
C SER A 17 3.56 -14.10 13.51
N VAL A 18 4.09 -13.27 14.40
CA VAL A 18 3.24 -12.22 14.97
C VAL A 18 2.70 -11.50 13.74
N ASP A 19 1.40 -11.64 13.48
CA ASP A 19 0.78 -10.90 12.39
C ASP A 19 0.90 -9.43 12.80
N ASP A 20 1.97 -8.76 12.34
CA ASP A 20 2.22 -7.34 12.54
C ASP A 20 1.13 -6.47 11.86
N ASN A 21 0.12 -7.11 11.28
CA ASN A 21 -1.00 -6.51 10.60
C ASN A 21 -2.30 -7.34 10.69
N PRO A 22 -2.98 -7.40 11.86
CA PRO A 22 -4.23 -8.13 12.07
C PRO A 22 -5.27 -7.94 10.94
N ALA A 23 -6.04 -8.99 10.66
CA ALA A 23 -7.01 -8.99 9.56
C ALA A 23 -8.07 -7.89 9.64
N ASN A 24 -8.42 -7.44 10.86
CA ASN A 24 -9.38 -6.37 11.09
C ASN A 24 -8.74 -4.96 11.11
N TRP A 25 -7.42 -4.84 10.94
CA TRP A 25 -6.77 -3.54 10.82
C TRP A 25 -7.00 -2.92 9.43
N CYS A 26 -7.20 -1.62 9.38
CA CYS A 26 -7.25 -0.84 8.15
C CYS A 26 -6.86 0.59 8.49
N ARG A 27 -5.54 0.82 8.55
CA ARG A 27 -4.94 2.08 8.96
C ARG A 27 -3.86 2.52 7.99
N ASN A 28 -3.66 3.83 7.95
CA ASN A 28 -2.82 4.49 6.97
C ASN A 28 -1.42 3.89 6.82
N GLY A 29 -0.69 3.73 7.93
CA GLY A 29 0.70 3.25 7.89
C GLY A 29 0.88 1.81 7.41
N LEU A 30 -0.18 0.99 7.39
CA LEU A 30 -0.13 -0.41 6.98
C LEU A 30 -0.81 -0.67 5.63
N PHE A 31 -1.64 0.26 5.15
CA PHE A 31 -2.35 0.11 3.88
C PHE A 31 -1.43 -0.19 2.69
N PRO A 32 -0.29 0.51 2.49
CA PRO A 32 0.59 0.24 1.35
C PRO A 32 1.29 -1.12 1.40
N SER A 33 1.40 -1.71 2.59
CA SER A 33 2.03 -3.02 2.83
C SER A 33 1.04 -4.17 2.81
N ASP A 34 -0.23 -3.94 2.44
CA ASP A 34 -1.20 -5.02 2.29
C ASP A 34 -0.75 -5.98 1.17
N GLU A 35 -0.74 -7.27 1.50
CA GLU A 35 -0.40 -8.34 0.57
C GLU A 35 -1.53 -8.64 -0.41
N ALA A 36 -2.76 -8.18 -0.10
CA ALA A 36 -3.90 -8.31 -0.99
C ALA A 36 -3.71 -7.54 -2.32
N GLU A 37 -4.56 -7.89 -3.28
CA GLU A 37 -4.65 -7.18 -4.55
C GLU A 37 -5.28 -5.80 -4.33
N PHE A 38 -4.60 -4.75 -4.78
CA PHE A 38 -5.14 -3.39 -4.78
C PHE A 38 -6.03 -3.16 -6.01
N LYS A 39 -7.17 -2.50 -5.81
CA LYS A 39 -8.10 -2.14 -6.90
C LYS A 39 -8.59 -0.71 -6.74
N LEU A 40 -9.09 -0.14 -7.83
CA LEU A 40 -9.93 1.04 -7.75
C LEU A 40 -11.37 0.62 -7.50
N ALA A 41 -12.09 1.42 -6.71
CA ALA A 41 -13.53 1.31 -6.59
C ALA A 41 -14.17 2.69 -6.59
N MET A 42 -15.42 2.73 -7.04
CA MET A 42 -16.26 3.93 -7.00
C MET A 42 -17.32 3.77 -5.92
N VAL A 43 -17.47 4.79 -5.08
CA VAL A 43 -18.60 4.87 -4.16
C VAL A 43 -19.88 4.99 -4.98
N SER A 44 -20.83 4.11 -4.70
CA SER A 44 -22.13 4.01 -5.34
C SER A 44 -23.25 4.38 -4.36
N GLY A 45 -24.48 4.45 -4.87
CA GLY A 45 -25.66 4.79 -4.09
C GLY A 45 -26.30 6.11 -4.52
N ILE A 46 -27.27 6.56 -3.71
CA ILE A 46 -28.02 7.79 -3.98
C ILE A 46 -27.11 9.00 -3.81
N LYS A 47 -27.17 9.94 -4.77
CA LYS A 47 -26.38 11.17 -4.73
C LYS A 47 -26.68 11.95 -3.45
N GLY A 48 -25.62 12.31 -2.73
CA GLY A 48 -25.71 13.08 -1.48
C GLY A 48 -25.78 12.22 -0.21
N THR A 49 -25.97 10.91 -0.32
CA THR A 49 -25.86 10.00 0.83
C THR A 49 -24.42 9.91 1.30
N GLN A 50 -24.21 10.04 2.60
CA GLN A 50 -22.91 9.91 3.24
C GLN A 50 -22.60 8.45 3.54
N ILE A 51 -21.53 7.93 2.96
CA ILE A 51 -20.98 6.61 3.24
C ILE A 51 -19.77 6.80 4.14
N HIS A 52 -19.91 6.47 5.41
CA HIS A 52 -18.87 6.72 6.41
C HIS A 52 -17.80 5.64 6.38
N PHE A 53 -16.57 6.04 6.71
CA PHE A 53 -15.52 5.10 7.08
C PHE A 53 -15.79 4.50 8.46
N PHE A 54 -15.24 3.32 8.69
CA PHE A 54 -15.30 2.62 9.97
C PHE A 54 -13.89 2.35 10.50
N SER A 55 -13.75 2.47 11.83
CA SER A 55 -12.52 2.27 12.58
C SER A 55 -12.03 0.83 12.51
N ASP A 56 -10.77 0.63 12.88
CA ASP A 56 -10.11 -0.66 13.00
C ASP A 56 -9.64 -0.96 14.44
N THR A 57 -10.10 -0.15 15.39
CA THR A 57 -9.79 -0.25 16.82
C THR A 57 -10.78 -1.17 17.54
N ASP A 58 -10.36 -1.75 18.65
CA ASP A 58 -11.21 -2.62 19.49
C ASP A 58 -11.82 -3.78 18.68
N ASP A 59 -13.15 -3.91 18.70
CA ASP A 59 -13.93 -4.90 17.96
C ASP A 59 -14.44 -4.39 16.60
N CYS A 60 -13.92 -3.26 16.11
CA CYS A 60 -14.23 -2.74 14.80
C CYS A 60 -13.45 -3.48 13.68
N PRO A 61 -13.98 -3.50 12.45
CA PRO A 61 -15.21 -2.84 11.99
C PRO A 61 -16.50 -3.62 12.30
N SER A 62 -17.53 -2.90 12.77
CA SER A 62 -18.89 -3.39 12.97
C SER A 62 -19.92 -2.31 12.60
N ALA A 63 -21.21 -2.67 12.53
CA ALA A 63 -22.28 -1.71 12.27
C ALA A 63 -22.58 -0.77 13.46
N ASP A 64 -21.91 -0.99 14.61
CA ASP A 64 -22.13 -0.18 15.80
C ASP A 64 -21.67 1.26 15.60
N ALA A 65 -22.39 2.19 16.21
CA ALA A 65 -22.09 3.61 16.12
C ALA A 65 -20.67 3.97 16.59
N LYS A 66 -20.08 3.20 17.52
CA LYS A 66 -18.70 3.39 18.00
C LYS A 66 -17.64 3.17 16.90
N CYS A 67 -17.93 2.31 15.93
CA CYS A 67 -17.00 2.03 14.84
C CYS A 67 -17.12 3.07 13.73
N LYS A 68 -18.21 3.83 13.66
CA LYS A 68 -18.46 4.81 12.61
C LYS A 68 -17.59 6.06 12.80
N LEU A 69 -16.77 6.38 11.80
CA LEU A 69 -15.95 7.58 11.77
C LEU A 69 -16.74 8.79 11.24
N LYS A 70 -16.26 9.99 11.57
CA LYS A 70 -16.84 11.24 11.05
C LYS A 70 -16.54 11.44 9.56
N SER A 71 -15.42 10.90 9.07
CA SER A 71 -15.06 10.94 7.66
C SER A 71 -16.04 10.09 6.85
N TYR A 72 -16.44 10.63 5.70
CA TYR A 72 -17.37 9.97 4.79
C TYR A 72 -17.05 10.33 3.35
N LEU A 73 -17.58 9.52 2.46
CA LEU A 73 -17.59 9.72 1.03
C LEU A 73 -19.03 9.86 0.53
N ILE A 74 -19.15 10.31 -0.70
CA ILE A 74 -20.42 10.37 -1.43
C ILE A 74 -20.28 9.63 -2.76
N ALA A 75 -21.42 9.28 -3.36
CA ALA A 75 -21.44 8.65 -4.67
C ALA A 75 -20.58 9.41 -5.70
N GLY A 76 -19.75 8.66 -6.44
CA GLY A 76 -18.80 9.20 -7.41
C GLY A 76 -17.40 9.51 -6.84
N ASN A 77 -17.16 9.34 -5.54
CA ASN A 77 -15.79 9.35 -5.02
C ASN A 77 -15.07 8.04 -5.40
N GLN A 78 -13.85 8.17 -5.91
CA GLN A 78 -12.99 7.03 -6.22
C GLN A 78 -12.07 6.73 -5.03
N VAL A 79 -11.94 5.46 -4.68
CA VAL A 79 -11.06 4.96 -3.62
C VAL A 79 -10.11 3.90 -4.16
N LEU A 80 -8.96 3.77 -3.52
CA LEU A 80 -8.16 2.55 -3.59
C LEU A 80 -8.67 1.59 -2.52
N VAL A 81 -8.80 0.31 -2.87
CA VAL A 81 -9.21 -0.74 -1.95
C VAL A 81 -8.21 -1.88 -1.95
N SER A 82 -8.11 -2.58 -0.82
CA SER A 82 -7.23 -3.74 -0.66
C SER A 82 -8.02 -4.92 -0.05
N ARG A 83 -7.55 -5.50 1.06
CA ARG A 83 -8.16 -6.66 1.72
C ARG A 83 -9.59 -6.43 2.18
N ARG A 84 -10.29 -7.55 2.35
CA ARG A 84 -11.64 -7.63 2.91
C ARG A 84 -11.61 -8.21 4.32
N TYR A 85 -12.57 -7.78 5.13
CA TYR A 85 -12.86 -8.36 6.44
C TYR A 85 -14.38 -8.47 6.59
N GLY A 86 -14.92 -9.68 6.35
CA GLY A 86 -16.37 -9.88 6.28
C GLY A 86 -17.03 -8.99 5.21
N SER A 87 -18.00 -8.18 5.63
CA SER A 87 -18.72 -7.22 4.76
C SER A 87 -18.00 -5.89 4.57
N TRP A 88 -16.74 -5.79 5.01
CA TRP A 88 -15.95 -4.58 4.96
C TRP A 88 -14.77 -4.72 3.99
N ILE A 89 -14.36 -3.62 3.38
CA ILE A 89 -13.17 -3.55 2.53
C ILE A 89 -12.30 -2.37 2.90
N CYS A 90 -11.01 -2.64 3.09
CA CYS A 90 -10.06 -1.64 3.53
C CYS A 90 -9.85 -0.64 2.40
N SER A 91 -10.08 0.63 2.69
CA SER A 91 -10.22 1.67 1.68
C SER A 91 -9.34 2.86 2.01
N TRP A 92 -8.60 3.34 1.02
CA TRP A 92 -7.83 4.57 1.06
C TRP A 92 -8.46 5.60 0.13
N TYR A 93 -8.65 6.81 0.63
CA TYR A 93 -9.19 7.93 -0.11
C TYR A 93 -8.31 9.16 0.07
N GLN A 94 -8.10 9.90 -1.01
CA GLN A 94 -7.43 11.19 -0.96
C GLN A 94 -8.29 12.24 -1.66
N PRO A 95 -8.79 13.24 -0.91
CA PRO A 95 -9.50 14.36 -1.50
C PRO A 95 -8.56 15.22 -2.36
N ARG A 96 -9.15 16.09 -3.19
CA ARG A 96 -8.39 17.09 -3.96
C ARG A 96 -7.63 18.07 -3.05
N LYS A 97 -8.15 18.34 -1.86
CA LYS A 97 -7.55 19.19 -0.82
C LYS A 97 -7.76 18.53 0.54
N GLY A 98 -6.77 18.63 1.42
CA GLY A 98 -6.78 18.00 2.74
C GLY A 98 -6.09 16.64 2.76
N ASP A 99 -6.15 16.01 3.92
CA ASP A 99 -5.44 14.76 4.20
C ASP A 99 -6.17 13.55 3.64
N GLU A 100 -5.40 12.51 3.36
CA GLU A 100 -5.91 11.18 3.06
C GLU A 100 -6.64 10.56 4.25
N THR A 101 -7.55 9.64 3.95
CA THR A 101 -8.32 8.87 4.93
C THR A 101 -8.19 7.40 4.61
N VAL A 102 -7.93 6.59 5.64
CA VAL A 102 -7.94 5.13 5.55
C VAL A 102 -8.90 4.59 6.58
N GLY A 103 -9.68 3.61 6.18
CA GLY A 103 -10.59 2.89 7.07
C GLY A 103 -11.44 1.90 6.29
N TRP A 104 -12.31 1.23 7.01
CA TRP A 104 -13.22 0.25 6.43
C TRP A 104 -14.42 0.93 5.76
N LEU A 105 -14.79 0.48 4.56
CA LEU A 105 -16.06 0.84 3.91
C LEU A 105 -16.92 -0.42 3.75
N PRO A 106 -18.26 -0.31 3.80
CA PRO A 106 -19.15 -1.41 3.44
C PRO A 106 -18.92 -1.85 1.99
N VAL A 107 -18.76 -3.15 1.74
CA VAL A 107 -18.49 -3.68 0.40
C VAL A 107 -19.62 -3.34 -0.59
N ASP A 108 -20.87 -3.39 -0.13
CA ASP A 108 -22.08 -3.10 -0.91
C ASP A 108 -22.24 -1.62 -1.29
N SER A 109 -21.47 -0.72 -0.67
CA SER A 109 -21.41 0.69 -1.04
C SER A 109 -20.51 0.97 -2.24
N LEU A 110 -19.75 -0.02 -2.72
CA LEU A 110 -18.70 0.15 -3.72
C LEU A 110 -18.94 -0.65 -5.00
N VAL A 111 -18.63 -0.03 -6.14
CA VAL A 111 -18.46 -0.70 -7.43
C VAL A 111 -16.97 -0.84 -7.69
N ILE A 112 -16.45 -2.06 -7.59
CA ILE A 112 -15.03 -2.37 -7.81
C ILE A 112 -14.75 -2.40 -9.30
N SER A 113 -13.77 -1.61 -9.74
CA SER A 113 -13.34 -1.54 -11.12
C SER A 113 -12.36 -2.66 -11.45
N GLY A 114 -12.43 -3.20 -12.67
CA GLY A 114 -11.36 -4.03 -13.23
C GLY A 114 -10.11 -3.19 -13.47
N GLN A 115 -8.94 -3.72 -13.11
CA GLN A 115 -7.65 -3.10 -13.40
C GLN A 115 -7.00 -3.83 -14.58
N ALA A 116 -6.36 -3.08 -15.47
CA ALA A 116 -5.51 -3.69 -16.50
C ALA A 116 -4.34 -4.39 -15.79
N ALA A 117 -4.22 -5.70 -16.00
CA ALA A 117 -3.15 -6.51 -15.39
C ALA A 117 -1.75 -6.07 -15.85
N SER A 118 -1.62 -5.36 -16.97
CA SER A 118 -0.33 -4.87 -17.48
C SER A 118 -0.49 -3.45 -18.03
N PRO A 119 -0.32 -2.41 -17.19
CA PRO A 119 -0.36 -1.03 -17.64
C PRO A 119 0.80 -0.75 -18.61
N ALA A 120 0.56 0.15 -19.56
CA ALA A 120 1.59 0.62 -20.49
C ALA A 120 2.77 1.26 -19.74
N LEU A 121 3.99 1.11 -20.27
CA LEU A 121 5.22 1.58 -19.63
C LEU A 121 5.18 3.09 -19.33
N GLU A 122 4.53 3.86 -20.19
CA GLU A 122 4.33 5.30 -20.10
C GLU A 122 3.57 5.72 -18.83
N LYS A 123 2.70 4.84 -18.31
CA LYS A 123 1.91 5.16 -17.11
C LYS A 123 2.80 5.29 -15.88
N TRP A 124 3.88 4.51 -15.79
CA TRP A 124 4.87 4.58 -14.72
C TRP A 124 5.71 5.86 -14.76
N ILE A 125 5.99 6.39 -15.95
CA ILE A 125 6.95 7.49 -16.12
C ILE A 125 6.41 8.80 -15.55
N GLY A 126 7.22 9.48 -14.75
CA GLY A 126 6.88 10.77 -14.16
C GLY A 126 7.48 10.96 -12.78
N GLN A 127 7.13 12.09 -12.17
CA GLN A 127 7.38 12.33 -10.76
C GLN A 127 6.17 11.90 -9.95
N TRP A 128 6.43 11.24 -8.83
CA TRP A 128 5.44 10.69 -7.92
C TRP A 128 5.77 11.20 -6.53
N LYS A 129 4.74 11.60 -5.78
CA LYS A 129 4.87 12.23 -4.47
C LYS A 129 3.90 11.61 -3.47
N TYR A 130 4.40 11.42 -2.26
CA TYR A 130 3.66 11.06 -1.06
C TYR A 130 4.36 11.77 0.09
N GLY A 131 3.68 12.62 0.86
CA GLY A 131 4.33 13.39 1.94
C GLY A 131 5.67 14.04 1.53
N ASP A 132 6.71 13.74 2.31
CA ASP A 132 8.10 14.14 2.10
C ASP A 132 8.90 13.13 1.25
N GLN A 133 8.24 12.09 0.74
CA GLN A 133 8.80 11.06 -0.13
C GLN A 133 8.54 11.35 -1.61
N SER A 134 9.45 10.88 -2.46
CA SER A 134 9.26 10.99 -3.90
C SER A 134 9.92 9.92 -4.72
N LEU A 135 9.35 9.65 -5.89
CA LEU A 135 9.92 8.79 -6.93
C LEU A 135 9.95 9.54 -8.26
N ASN A 136 11.03 9.43 -8.99
CA ASN A 136 11.20 9.92 -10.35
C ASN A 136 11.52 8.73 -11.25
N ILE A 137 10.52 8.34 -12.04
CA ILE A 137 10.58 7.15 -12.88
C ILE A 137 10.74 7.60 -14.34
N ARG A 138 11.77 7.07 -15.01
CA ARG A 138 12.10 7.40 -16.40
C ARG A 138 12.30 6.14 -17.21
N ARG A 139 12.18 6.28 -18.54
CA ARG A 139 12.65 5.27 -19.49
C ARG A 139 14.15 5.05 -19.30
N ASP A 140 14.55 3.78 -19.25
CA ASP A 140 15.95 3.39 -19.34
C ASP A 140 16.40 3.31 -20.81
N SER A 141 17.71 3.30 -21.07
CA SER A 141 18.25 3.06 -22.42
C SER A 141 17.99 1.63 -22.90
N LYS A 142 17.89 0.66 -21.98
CA LYS A 142 17.49 -0.71 -22.28
C LYS A 142 15.96 -0.77 -22.47
N ARG A 143 15.53 -1.22 -23.65
CA ARG A 143 14.11 -1.33 -24.01
C ARG A 143 13.31 -2.10 -22.95
N GLY A 144 12.18 -1.53 -22.53
CA GLY A 144 11.27 -2.10 -21.53
C GLY A 144 11.65 -1.81 -20.08
N PHE A 145 12.90 -1.44 -19.79
CA PHE A 145 13.34 -1.12 -18.45
C PHE A 145 13.01 0.33 -18.07
N LEU A 146 12.84 0.53 -16.77
CA LEU A 146 12.69 1.84 -16.14
C LEU A 146 13.90 2.11 -15.24
N THR A 147 14.32 3.37 -15.19
CA THR A 147 15.17 3.88 -14.12
C THR A 147 14.27 4.52 -13.07
N VAL A 148 14.41 4.08 -11.82
CA VAL A 148 13.74 4.64 -10.66
C VAL A 148 14.77 5.38 -9.82
N LYS A 149 14.49 6.64 -9.49
CA LYS A 149 15.18 7.37 -8.44
C LYS A 149 14.19 7.74 -7.37
N GLY A 150 14.51 7.51 -6.11
CA GLY A 150 13.64 7.84 -5.00
C GLY A 150 14.38 8.53 -3.87
N ASP A 151 13.67 9.40 -3.17
CA ASP A 151 14.13 10.06 -1.96
C ASP A 151 13.04 9.95 -0.90
N ALA A 152 13.43 9.65 0.34
CA ALA A 152 12.54 9.59 1.48
C ALA A 152 13.16 10.35 2.66
N ILE A 153 12.34 11.14 3.34
CA ILE A 153 12.77 11.93 4.50
C ILE A 153 11.83 11.62 5.66
N TRP A 154 12.40 11.29 6.80
CA TRP A 154 11.70 11.21 8.07
C TRP A 154 12.16 12.36 8.98
N ARG A 155 11.19 13.05 9.60
CA ARG A 155 11.45 14.16 10.53
C ARG A 155 10.92 13.82 11.91
N GLY A 156 11.83 13.79 12.88
CA GLY A 156 11.52 13.67 14.29
C GLY A 156 11.31 15.03 14.95
N THR A 157 11.41 15.05 16.28
CA THR A 157 11.37 16.29 17.07
C THR A 157 12.65 17.10 16.92
N GLY A 158 12.54 18.42 16.84
CA GLY A 158 13.69 19.32 16.69
C GLY A 158 14.38 19.14 15.34
N ASP A 159 15.71 19.11 15.32
CA ASP A 159 16.53 18.98 14.11
C ASP A 159 16.81 17.52 13.71
N ASN A 160 16.10 16.54 14.30
CA ASN A 160 16.31 15.14 14.00
C ASN A 160 15.71 14.76 12.63
N VAL A 161 16.57 14.59 11.63
CA VAL A 161 16.18 14.26 10.25
C VAL A 161 16.93 13.02 9.79
N HIS A 162 16.20 12.01 9.34
CA HIS A 162 16.76 10.83 8.69
C HIS A 162 16.38 10.83 7.22
N VAL A 163 17.28 10.35 6.37
CA VAL A 163 17.10 10.34 4.92
C VAL A 163 17.40 8.96 4.35
N GLY A 164 16.80 8.68 3.20
CA GLY A 164 17.06 7.50 2.40
C GLY A 164 16.90 7.85 0.93
N SER A 165 17.66 7.16 0.09
CA SER A 165 17.61 7.35 -1.36
C SER A 165 17.75 6.01 -2.06
N VAL A 166 17.07 5.87 -3.18
CA VAL A 166 17.22 4.70 -4.05
C VAL A 166 17.48 5.09 -5.49
N LYS A 167 18.28 4.30 -6.20
CA LYS A 167 18.53 4.41 -7.63
C LYS A 167 18.69 3.02 -8.24
N ALA A 168 17.60 2.54 -8.83
CA ALA A 168 17.57 1.23 -9.44
C ALA A 168 17.13 1.25 -10.90
N ARG A 169 17.50 0.19 -11.62
CA ARG A 169 16.92 -0.18 -12.92
C ARG A 169 16.06 -1.41 -12.72
N ALA A 170 14.82 -1.38 -13.19
CA ALA A 170 13.91 -2.52 -13.09
C ALA A 170 12.98 -2.66 -14.31
N LEU A 171 12.51 -3.88 -14.52
CA LEU A 171 11.54 -4.23 -15.56
C LEU A 171 10.18 -4.47 -14.88
N PRO A 172 9.12 -3.73 -15.22
CA PRO A 172 7.80 -4.02 -14.69
C PRO A 172 7.34 -5.43 -15.10
N GLN A 173 6.75 -6.16 -14.16
CA GLN A 173 6.02 -7.39 -14.41
C GLN A 173 4.57 -7.15 -14.06
N ALA A 174 3.67 -7.31 -15.03
CA ALA A 174 2.26 -6.92 -14.86
C ALA A 174 2.15 -5.45 -14.42
N ASN A 175 1.45 -5.17 -13.33
CA ASN A 175 1.34 -3.85 -12.71
C ASN A 175 2.31 -3.65 -11.53
N GLU A 176 3.34 -4.49 -11.41
CA GLU A 176 4.31 -4.46 -10.33
C GLU A 176 5.72 -4.14 -10.84
N LEU A 177 6.47 -3.36 -10.07
CA LEU A 177 7.88 -3.05 -10.30
C LEU A 177 8.63 -3.25 -8.98
N ILE A 178 9.45 -4.28 -8.92
CA ILE A 178 10.30 -4.59 -7.76
C ILE A 178 11.75 -4.27 -8.10
N PHE A 179 12.46 -3.65 -7.15
CA PHE A 179 13.89 -3.45 -7.25
C PHE A 179 14.57 -3.62 -5.89
N ILE A 180 15.85 -3.95 -5.96
CA ILE A 180 16.74 -4.11 -4.80
C ILE A 180 17.98 -3.27 -5.06
N GLU A 181 18.37 -2.46 -4.10
CA GLU A 181 19.64 -1.74 -4.04
C GLU A 181 20.28 -2.06 -2.68
N GLU A 182 21.37 -2.81 -2.70
CA GLU A 182 21.97 -3.37 -1.48
C GLU A 182 20.93 -4.18 -0.68
N GLU A 183 20.67 -3.83 0.57
CA GLU A 183 19.64 -4.45 1.42
C GLU A 183 18.25 -3.83 1.22
N CYS A 184 18.14 -2.66 0.59
CA CYS A 184 16.87 -1.99 0.36
C CYS A 184 16.08 -2.68 -0.75
N ARG A 185 14.92 -3.24 -0.39
CA ARG A 185 13.96 -3.80 -1.34
C ARG A 185 12.70 -2.95 -1.35
N VAL A 186 12.31 -2.47 -2.52
CA VAL A 186 11.05 -1.74 -2.74
C VAL A 186 10.20 -2.45 -3.78
N ALA A 187 8.92 -2.63 -3.47
CA ALA A 187 7.88 -3.06 -4.41
C ALA A 187 6.94 -1.88 -4.69
N LEU A 188 6.72 -1.61 -5.97
CA LEU A 188 5.75 -0.62 -6.45
C LEU A 188 4.62 -1.33 -7.18
N LYS A 189 3.38 -1.03 -6.85
CA LYS A 189 2.18 -1.48 -7.58
C LYS A 189 1.50 -0.27 -8.22
N LEU A 190 1.34 -0.27 -9.54
CA LEU A 190 0.68 0.80 -10.29
C LEU A 190 -0.82 0.49 -10.46
N ILE A 191 -1.68 1.31 -9.87
CA ILE A 191 -3.14 1.16 -9.89
C ILE A 191 -3.78 2.47 -10.33
N GLY A 192 -4.35 2.49 -11.53
CA GLY A 192 -4.80 3.72 -12.18
C GLY A 192 -3.71 4.81 -12.22
N ASP A 193 -3.93 5.89 -11.49
CA ASP A 193 -3.03 7.03 -11.37
C ASP A 193 -2.32 7.10 -9.99
N TYR A 194 -2.20 5.95 -9.31
CA TYR A 194 -1.51 5.80 -8.04
C TYR A 194 -0.37 4.78 -8.13
N ILE A 195 0.71 5.04 -7.41
CA ILE A 195 1.73 4.03 -7.10
C ILE A 195 1.63 3.70 -5.62
N ILE A 196 1.34 2.45 -5.29
CA ILE A 196 1.44 1.94 -3.92
C ILE A 196 2.87 1.41 -3.76
N ALA A 197 3.63 2.00 -2.85
CA ALA A 197 4.98 1.56 -2.54
C ALA A 197 5.01 0.86 -1.18
N SER A 198 5.76 -0.23 -1.10
CA SER A 198 6.09 -0.93 0.15
C SER A 198 7.56 -1.34 0.11
N ASP A 199 8.27 -1.09 1.20
CA ASP A 199 9.66 -1.45 1.39
C ASP A 199 9.87 -2.43 2.56
N ASN A 200 11.07 -2.96 2.66
CA ASN A 200 11.50 -3.85 3.73
C ASN A 200 12.09 -3.14 4.96
N SER A 201 11.97 -1.81 5.07
CA SER A 201 12.55 -0.97 6.15
C SER A 201 14.07 -0.79 6.12
N GLU A 202 14.77 -1.27 5.09
CA GLU A 202 16.23 -1.19 4.97
C GLU A 202 16.68 -0.12 3.96
N CYS A 203 15.85 0.90 3.74
CA CYS A 203 15.99 1.86 2.63
C CYS A 203 16.53 3.23 3.04
N GLY A 204 17.23 3.31 4.17
CA GLY A 204 17.83 4.54 4.67
C GLY A 204 18.06 4.51 6.17
N GLY A 205 18.13 5.70 6.77
CA GLY A 205 18.22 5.84 8.22
C GLY A 205 17.01 5.27 8.97
N MET A 206 17.13 5.18 10.30
CA MET A 206 16.06 4.71 11.17
C MET A 206 14.71 5.41 10.86
N ASN A 207 13.61 4.67 10.84
CA ASN A 207 12.26 5.18 10.51
C ASN A 207 12.06 5.70 9.08
N VAL A 208 13.08 5.69 8.22
CA VAL A 208 12.91 6.10 6.82
C VAL A 208 12.17 4.99 6.07
N ARG A 209 11.03 5.37 5.49
CA ARG A 209 10.19 4.48 4.68
C ARG A 209 9.82 5.16 3.37
N PHE A 210 9.83 4.37 2.30
CA PHE A 210 9.18 4.64 1.03
C PHE A 210 7.71 4.22 1.03
N ASN A 211 7.22 3.53 2.07
CA ASN A 211 5.82 3.08 2.15
C ASN A 211 4.85 4.25 1.97
N GLY A 212 3.87 4.09 1.06
CA GLY A 212 2.88 5.14 0.82
C GLY A 212 2.07 4.94 -0.45
N VAL A 213 1.03 5.76 -0.59
CA VAL A 213 0.24 5.87 -1.81
C VAL A 213 0.64 7.15 -2.54
N TYR A 214 1.49 7.00 -3.54
CA TYR A 214 2.03 8.10 -4.31
C TYR A 214 1.06 8.53 -5.40
N ARG A 215 0.95 9.84 -5.57
CA ARG A 215 0.24 10.46 -6.68
C ARG A 215 1.23 11.03 -7.67
N LYS A 216 0.86 11.01 -8.94
CA LYS A 216 1.64 11.67 -9.97
C LYS A 216 1.66 13.18 -9.69
N GLY A 217 2.87 13.75 -9.59
CA GLY A 217 3.07 15.19 -9.56
C GLY A 217 2.51 15.81 -10.83
N ARG A 218 1.83 16.96 -10.69
CA ARG A 218 1.40 17.75 -11.84
C ARG A 218 2.59 18.34 -12.57
#